data_AF-A0A4R1PP93-F1
#
_entry.id   AF-A0A4R1PP93-F1
#
_cell.length_a   1.000
_cell.length_b   1.000
_cell.length_c   1.000
_cell.angle_alpha   90.00
_cell.angle_beta   90.00
_cell.angle_gamma   90.00
#
_symmetry.space_group_name_H-M   'P 1'
#
loop_
_entity.id
_entity.type
_entity.pdbx_description
1 polymer ?
#
loop_
_entity_poly.entity_id
_entity_poly.type
_entity_poly.pdbx_seq_one_letter_code
_entity_poly.pdbx_strand_id
1 'polypeptide(L)' 'MKVKYIGESDSMRFVYGKVYTVLGKEGPFWRVIDETGEDYLYTLQNFQIVDETEYLRSSEKNYKRLLQSIREIDSK' A
#
# COMPACT_ATOMS: atom_id res chain seq x y z
N MET A 1 10.08 2.93 1.79
CA MET A 1 9.42 3.39 0.56
C MET A 1 8.16 2.59 0.31
N LYS A 2 7.17 3.19 -0.36
CA LYS A 2 5.90 2.55 -0.70
C LYS A 2 5.71 2.54 -2.21
N VAL A 3 5.00 1.54 -2.72
CA VAL A 3 4.67 1.44 -4.15
C VAL A 3 3.22 1.07 -4.33
N LYS A 4 2.54 1.65 -5.32
CA LYS A 4 1.18 1.30 -5.71
C LYS A 4 1.23 0.40 -6.93
N TYR A 5 0.57 -0.75 -6.86
CA TYR A 5 0.51 -1.66 -7.99
C TYR A 5 -0.48 -1.16 -9.06
N ILE A 6 -0.05 -1.18 -10.32
CA ILE A 6 -0.82 -0.68 -11.48
C ILE A 6 -1.03 -1.76 -12.56
N GLY A 7 -0.61 -3.00 -12.31
CA GLY A 7 -0.83 -4.14 -13.21
C GLY A 7 -2.14 -4.88 -12.94
N GLU A 8 -2.33 -6.00 -13.65
CA GLU A 8 -3.49 -6.88 -13.44
C GLU A 8 -3.45 -7.55 -12.07
N SER A 9 -4.59 -7.56 -11.38
CA SER A 9 -4.72 -8.16 -10.05
C SER A 9 -4.50 -9.67 -10.09
N ASP A 10 -3.68 -10.15 -9.17
CA ASP A 10 -3.46 -11.55 -8.84
C ASP A 10 -3.53 -11.69 -7.32
N SER A 11 -4.52 -12.45 -6.84
CA SER A 11 -4.75 -12.64 -5.40
C SER A 11 -3.60 -13.35 -4.70
N MET A 12 -2.66 -13.97 -5.43
CA MET A 12 -1.47 -14.59 -4.87
C MET A 12 -0.27 -13.64 -4.77
N ARG A 13 -0.37 -12.42 -5.32
CA ARG A 13 0.77 -11.48 -5.39
C ARG A 13 0.37 -10.05 -5.14
N PHE A 14 -0.29 -9.42 -6.12
CA PHE A 14 -0.59 -7.99 -6.11
C PHE A 14 -1.98 -7.68 -6.64
N VAL A 15 -2.67 -6.76 -5.98
CA VAL A 15 -4.01 -6.30 -6.33
C VAL A 15 -3.91 -4.88 -6.87
N TYR A 16 -4.55 -4.62 -8.02
CA TYR A 16 -4.56 -3.32 -8.66
C TYR A 16 -4.98 -2.22 -7.68
N GLY A 17 -4.17 -1.16 -7.64
CA GLY A 17 -4.42 0.02 -6.84
C GLY A 17 -4.02 -0.09 -5.37
N LYS A 18 -3.65 -1.27 -4.86
CA LYS A 18 -3.17 -1.43 -3.48
C LYS A 18 -1.73 -0.91 -3.34
N VAL A 19 -1.41 -0.43 -2.15
CA VAL A 19 -0.08 0.09 -1.80
C VAL A 19 0.67 -0.96 -0.97
N TYR A 20 1.91 -1.23 -1.37
CA TYR A 20 2.79 -2.24 -0.81
C TYR A 20 4.04 -1.62 -0.18
N THR A 21 4.61 -2.36 0.75
CA THR A 21 5.85 -1.98 1.44
C THR A 21 7.04 -2.57 0.70
N VAL A 22 8.01 -1.72 0.35
CA VAL A 22 9.30 -2.16 -0.19
C VAL A 22 10.34 -2.06 0.92
N LEU A 23 11.02 -3.18 1.19
CA LEU A 23 12.01 -3.32 2.26
C LEU A 23 13.41 -2.91 1.82
N GLY A 24 13.75 -3.13 0.54
CA GLY A 24 15.08 -2.85 0.03
C GLY A 24 15.28 -3.29 -1.41
N LYS A 25 16.51 -3.13 -1.90
CA LYS A 25 16.93 -3.48 -3.26
C LYS A 25 18.05 -4.52 -3.20
N GLU A 26 17.95 -5.54 -4.04
CA GLU A 26 18.97 -6.57 -4.23
C GLU A 26 19.26 -6.75 -5.73
N GLY A 27 20.41 -6.24 -6.17
CA GLY A 27 20.75 -6.20 -7.59
C GLY A 27 19.68 -5.45 -8.40
N PRO A 28 19.06 -6.05 -9.43
CA PRO A 28 18.01 -5.41 -10.22
C PRO A 28 16.61 -5.51 -9.57
N PHE A 29 16.47 -6.26 -8.48
CA PHE A 29 15.18 -6.59 -7.87
C PHE A 29 14.94 -5.82 -6.57
N TRP A 30 13.67 -5.78 -6.14
CA TRP A 30 13.21 -5.12 -4.94
C TRP A 30 12.48 -6.11 -4.04
N ARG A 31 12.80 -6.10 -2.74
CA ARG A 31 12.05 -6.87 -1.74
C ARG A 31 10.74 -6.17 -1.42
N VAL A 32 9.62 -6.82 -1.73
CA VAL A 32 8.27 -6.29 -1.50
C VAL A 32 7.47 -7.31 -0.71
N ILE A 33 6.76 -6.85 0.32
CA ILE A 33 5.77 -7.68 1.02
C ILE A 33 4.50 -7.72 0.17
N ASP A 34 4.08 -8.90 -0.26
CA ASP A 34 2.97 -9.09 -1.20
C ASP A 34 1.65 -9.55 -0.49
N GLU A 35 0.63 -10.00 -1.24
CA GLU A 35 -0.64 -10.47 -0.65
C GLU A 35 -0.49 -11.65 0.32
N THR A 36 0.58 -12.44 0.21
CA THR A 36 0.85 -13.57 1.12
C THR A 36 1.34 -13.11 2.49
N GLY A 37 1.81 -11.85 2.60
CA GLY A 37 2.42 -11.30 3.81
C GLY A 37 3.91 -11.62 3.96
N GLU A 38 4.50 -12.35 3.01
CA GLU A 38 5.94 -12.63 2.94
C GLU A 38 6.66 -11.67 1.99
N ASP A 39 7.98 -11.55 2.13
CA ASP A 39 8.80 -10.73 1.23
C ASP A 39 9.42 -11.56 0.10
N TYR A 40 9.23 -11.10 -1.13
CA TYR A 40 9.83 -11.68 -2.33
C TYR A 40 10.50 -10.61 -3.20
N LEU A 41 11.33 -11.06 -4.14
CA LEU A 41 12.04 -10.20 -5.08
C LEU A 41 11.21 -9.96 -6.35
N TYR A 42 10.92 -8.69 -6.62
CA TYR A 42 10.14 -8.26 -7.78
C TYR A 42 10.85 -7.16 -8.57
N THR A 43 10.49 -7.05 -9.85
CA THR A 43 10.75 -5.83 -10.62
C THR A 43 9.63 -4.83 -10.34
N LEU A 44 9.94 -3.53 -10.40
CA LEU A 44 8.96 -2.47 -10.17
C LEU A 44 8.28 -1.97 -11.47
N GLN A 45 8.25 -2.79 -12.53
CA GLN A 45 7.70 -2.38 -13.83
C GLN A 45 6.22 -2.00 -13.75
N ASN A 46 5.45 -2.74 -12.96
CA ASN A 46 4.00 -2.51 -12.77
C ASN A 46 3.71 -1.75 -11.48
N PHE A 47 4.61 -0.84 -11.08
CA PHE A 47 4.49 -0.09 -9.84
C PHE A 47 4.70 1.40 -10.03
N GLN A 48 3.90 2.19 -9.33
CA GLN A 48 4.11 3.62 -9.14
C GLN A 48 4.71 3.85 -7.75
N ILE A 49 5.80 4.61 -7.65
CA ILE A 49 6.38 4.99 -6.36
C ILE A 49 5.41 5.96 -5.66
N VAL A 50 5.17 5.71 -4.37
CA VAL A 50 4.32 6.54 -3.51
C VAL A 50 5.21 7.22 -2.47
N ASP A 51 5.07 8.54 -2.33
CA ASP A 51 5.71 9.27 -1.25
C ASP A 51 5.17 8.81 0.11
N GLU A 52 6.07 8.38 0.98
CA GLU A 52 5.70 7.78 2.26
C GLU A 52 5.03 8.79 3.20
N THR A 53 5.46 10.06 3.14
CA THR A 53 4.87 11.14 3.93
C THR A 53 3.46 11.47 3.46
N GLU A 54 3.24 11.53 2.15
CA GLU A 54 1.92 11.76 1.56
C GLU A 54 0.95 10.60 1.85
N TYR A 55 1.45 9.37 1.77
CA TYR A 55 0.67 8.18 2.11
C TYR A 55 0.22 8.16 3.58
N LEU A 56 1.12 8.48 4.51
CA LEU A 56 0.79 8.54 5.94
C LEU A 56 -0.22 9.68 6.21
N ARG A 57 0.00 10.87 5.66
CA ARG A 57 -0.92 12.01 5.80
C ARG A 57 -2.32 11.70 5.28
N SER A 58 -2.42 11.06 4.11
CA SER A 58 -3.71 10.68 3.53
C SER A 58 -4.41 9.60 4.36
N SER A 59 -3.65 8.59 4.83
CA SER A 59 -4.17 7.53 5.69
C SER A 59 -4.69 8.05 7.03
N GLU A 60 -3.94 8.92 7.71
CA GLU A 60 -4.36 9.56 8.96
C GLU A 60 -5.62 10.42 8.78
N LYS A 61 -5.68 11.19 7.69
CA LYS A 61 -6.86 12.01 7.36
C LYS A 61 -8.10 11.14 7.16
N ASN A 62 -7.96 10.02 6.46
CA ASN A 62 -9.06 9.07 6.24
C ASN A 62 -9.52 8.43 7.56
N TYR A 63 -8.59 8.01 8.41
CA TYR A 63 -8.89 7.44 9.72
C TYR A 63 -9.63 8.44 10.62
N LYS A 64 -9.18 9.70 10.68
CA LYS A 64 -9.85 10.76 11.45
C LYS A 64 -11.28 11.02 10.95
N ARG A 65 -11.50 11.01 9.64
CA ARG A 65 -12.84 11.15 9.03
C ARG A 65 -13.75 9.98 9.41
N LEU A 66 -13.24 8.76 9.37
CA LEU A 66 -13.99 7.56 9.77
C LEU A 66 -14.40 7.64 11.25
N LEU A 67 -13.46 7.96 12.15
CA LEU A 67 -13.77 8.10 13.57
C LEU A 67 -14.82 9.18 13.85
N GLN A 68 -14.77 10.30 13.13
CA GLN A 68 -15.76 11.36 13.24
C GLN A 68 -17.15 10.84 12.84
N SER A 69 -17.25 10.09 11.73
CA SER A 69 -18.54 9.53 11.28
C SER A 69 -19.14 8.50 12.25
N ILE A 70 -18.31 7.69 12.91
CA ILE A 70 -18.76 6.71 13.90
C ILE A 70 -19.33 7.42 15.14
N ARG A 71 -18.63 8.44 15.65
CA ARG A 71 -19.10 9.22 16.81
C ARG A 71 -20.44 9.91 16.55
N GLU A 72 -20.67 10.38 15.33
CA GLU A 72 -21.92 11.01 14.93
C GLU A 72 -23.09 10.02 14.86
N ILE A 73 -22.83 8.73 14.57
CA ILE A 73 -23.84 7.67 14.61
C ILE A 73 -24.23 7.35 16.05
N ASP A 74 -23.25 7.18 16.94
CA ASP A 74 -23.51 6.82 18.36
C ASP A 74 -24.20 7.94 19.15
N SER A 75 -24.18 9.17 18.64
CA SER A 75 -24.83 10.34 19.26
C SER A 75 -26.31 10.52 18.87
N LYS A 76 -26.88 9.63 18.06
CA LYS A 76 -28.28 9.64 17.61
C LYS A 76 -29.09 8.53 18.26
#